data_AF-A0A972Q9X2-F1
#
_entry.id   AF-A0A972Q9X2-F1
#
_cell.length_a   1.000
_cell.length_b   1.000
_cell.length_c   1.000
_cell.angle_alpha   90.00
_cell.angle_beta   90.00
_cell.angle_gamma   90.00
#
_symmetry.space_group_name_H-M   'P 1'
#
loop_
_entity.id
_entity.type
_entity.pdbx_description
1 polymer ?
#
loop_
_entity_poly.entity_id
_entity_poly.type
_entity_poly.pdbx_seq_one_letter_code
_entity_poly.pdbx_strand_id
1 'polypeptide(L)'
;GFIKHPYLVKTDANGNSIWERIYPGNAGAGFYEVHQTSDGGYIVVGCTSSFSNGADIYLIKTDENGDTLWTRVYGGEDDEGGGSVAQTLDGGYIIAGGLSPNLITNYLLLLKTDANGDTIWTRIYDEFRGSGSCVLQLQDGSYIVTGYTLDFGAGGSDVVLMKTDEYGERIWLHTYGGYHNDNGRCVKQTYDEGFIIAGMTNSFGNYNFYLIRTDSSGDSLWTMVIYGDEMDWAYSVQQTTDGGYIVGGKSKSFSATGNYNMLLVRLKPEYIPPISDLIINTSGNDVVLTWQEIIAADEYRIYRFREPYFDIHGMLPYAVTYTNTFVDSNAVGGQYFYRVTVEY
;
A
#
# COMPACT_ATOMS: atom_id res chain seq x y z
N GLY A 1 24.51 -16.33 -20.82
CA GLY A 1 23.26 -15.91 -20.17
C GLY A 1 22.80 -14.63 -20.82
N PHE A 2 21.49 -14.43 -20.98
CA PHE A 2 20.94 -13.18 -21.53
C PHE A 2 21.16 -12.06 -20.51
N ILE A 3 21.80 -10.97 -20.93
CA ILE A 3 21.87 -9.74 -20.15
C ILE A 3 20.50 -9.08 -20.25
N LYS A 4 19.88 -8.78 -19.11
CA LYS A 4 18.62 -8.02 -19.07
C LYS A 4 18.97 -6.54 -18.97
N HIS A 5 18.39 -5.74 -19.85
CA HIS A 5 18.54 -4.29 -19.83
C HIS A 5 17.23 -3.64 -19.38
N PRO A 6 17.27 -2.60 -18.54
CA PRO A 6 16.12 -1.74 -18.30
C PRO A 6 15.58 -1.20 -19.63
N TYR A 7 14.27 -1.24 -19.76
CA TYR A 7 13.53 -0.70 -20.88
C TYR A 7 12.46 0.25 -20.35
N LEU A 8 12.46 1.48 -20.86
CA LEU A 8 11.42 2.46 -20.57
C LEU A 8 10.73 2.83 -21.87
N VAL A 9 9.40 2.91 -21.80
CA VAL A 9 8.53 3.32 -22.90
C VAL A 9 7.59 4.40 -22.41
N LYS A 10 7.42 5.44 -23.22
CA LYS A 10 6.38 6.45 -23.05
C LYS A 10 5.36 6.27 -24.16
N THR A 11 4.07 6.27 -23.80
CA THR A 11 2.98 6.14 -24.77
C THR A 11 2.07 7.37 -24.78
N ASP A 12 1.31 7.55 -25.86
CA ASP A 12 0.18 8.46 -25.88
C ASP A 12 -1.04 7.85 -25.16
N ALA A 13 -2.14 8.60 -25.08
CA ALA A 13 -3.38 8.14 -24.46
C ALA A 13 -4.07 6.98 -25.22
N ASN A 14 -3.68 6.71 -26.46
CA ASN A 14 -4.17 5.59 -27.27
C ASN A 14 -3.26 4.35 -27.13
N GLY A 15 -2.17 4.44 -26.37
CA GLY A 15 -1.20 3.36 -26.18
C GLY A 15 -0.13 3.29 -27.28
N ASN A 16 -0.03 4.27 -28.18
CA ASN A 16 1.03 4.31 -29.18
C ASN A 16 2.35 4.76 -28.54
N SER A 17 3.45 4.08 -28.88
CA SER A 17 4.79 4.45 -28.43
C SER A 17 5.18 5.85 -28.95
N ILE A 18 5.50 6.76 -28.03
CA ILE A 18 6.08 8.08 -28.31
C ILE A 18 7.59 7.95 -28.42
N TRP A 19 8.19 7.27 -27.45
CA TRP A 19 9.61 6.92 -27.47
C TRP A 19 9.88 5.68 -26.63
N GLU A 20 11.01 5.04 -26.93
CA GLU A 20 11.52 3.87 -26.24
C GLU A 20 13.01 4.06 -25.95
N ARG A 21 13.45 3.57 -24.79
CA ARG A 21 14.84 3.65 -24.36
C ARG A 21 15.25 2.35 -23.68
N ILE A 22 16.46 1.91 -24.00
CA ILE A 22 17.14 0.81 -23.33
C ILE A 22 18.33 1.42 -22.60
N TYR A 23 18.41 1.21 -21.30
CA TYR A 23 19.53 1.73 -20.50
C TYR A 23 20.54 0.63 -20.23
N PRO A 24 21.82 0.98 -20.00
CA PRO A 24 22.81 0.00 -19.59
C PRO A 24 22.37 -0.66 -18.27
N GLY A 25 22.12 -1.96 -18.33
CA GLY A 25 21.93 -2.84 -17.19
C GLY A 25 22.76 -4.07 -17.43
N ASN A 26 23.71 -4.35 -16.54
CA ASN A 26 24.48 -5.59 -16.60
C ASN A 26 23.80 -6.65 -15.71
N ALA A 27 24.32 -7.88 -15.74
CA ALA A 27 23.70 -9.09 -15.20
C ALA A 27 22.94 -8.85 -13.87
N GLY A 28 21.75 -9.45 -13.76
CA GLY A 28 20.95 -9.43 -12.53
C GLY A 28 20.03 -8.21 -12.34
N ALA A 29 20.08 -7.19 -13.21
CA ALA A 29 19.29 -5.98 -13.00
C ALA A 29 17.77 -6.21 -13.10
N GLY A 30 17.05 -5.92 -12.01
CA GLY A 30 15.58 -5.87 -11.95
C GLY A 30 15.13 -4.44 -11.64
N PHE A 31 14.22 -3.88 -12.43
CA PHE A 31 13.66 -2.55 -12.19
C PHE A 31 12.22 -2.70 -11.73
N TYR A 32 11.84 -1.91 -10.72
CA TYR A 32 10.60 -2.11 -9.98
C TYR A 32 9.65 -0.93 -10.10
N GLU A 33 10.18 0.30 -10.17
CA GLU A 33 9.34 1.50 -10.29
C GLU A 33 9.97 2.58 -11.18
N VAL A 34 9.09 3.34 -11.85
CA VAL A 34 9.39 4.59 -12.53
C VAL A 34 8.46 5.68 -12.03
N HIS A 35 8.99 6.87 -11.80
CA HIS A 35 8.25 8.05 -11.38
C HIS A 35 8.60 9.24 -12.29
N GLN A 36 7.58 9.94 -12.81
CA GLN A 36 7.81 11.15 -13.59
C GLN A 36 8.16 12.30 -12.64
N THR A 37 9.26 13.00 -12.90
CA THR A 37 9.74 14.10 -12.08
C THR A 37 9.15 15.44 -12.53
N SER A 38 9.13 16.41 -11.62
CA SER A 38 8.57 17.76 -11.82
C SER A 38 9.23 18.56 -12.96
N ASP A 39 10.46 18.21 -13.32
CA ASP A 39 11.18 18.76 -14.49
C ASP A 39 10.74 18.13 -15.83
N GLY A 40 9.74 17.25 -15.82
CA GLY A 40 9.23 16.54 -17.00
C GLY A 40 9.96 15.22 -17.31
N GLY A 41 11.11 14.97 -16.68
CA GLY A 41 11.89 13.75 -16.83
C GLY A 41 11.38 12.58 -15.98
N TYR A 42 12.21 11.56 -15.80
CA TYR A 42 11.84 10.33 -15.09
C TYR A 42 12.95 9.86 -14.16
N ILE A 43 12.57 9.32 -13.00
CA ILE A 43 13.45 8.60 -12.08
C ILE A 43 13.02 7.14 -12.04
N VAL A 44 13.97 6.22 -12.21
CA VAL A 44 13.73 4.77 -12.27
C VAL A 44 14.60 4.09 -11.23
N VAL A 45 14.01 3.19 -10.44
CA VAL A 45 14.73 2.43 -9.41
C VAL A 45 14.67 0.92 -9.66
N GLY A 46 15.76 0.25 -9.30
CA GLY A 46 15.93 -1.18 -9.40
C GLY A 46 17.05 -1.70 -8.51
N CYS A 47 17.54 -2.89 -8.85
CA CYS A 47 18.78 -3.45 -8.35
C CYS A 47 19.76 -3.76 -9.49
N THR A 48 21.05 -3.92 -9.19
CA THR A 48 22.08 -4.39 -10.13
C THR A 48 23.19 -5.14 -9.40
N SER A 49 23.62 -6.30 -9.89
CA SER A 49 24.74 -7.06 -9.29
C SER A 49 26.05 -6.86 -10.06
N SER A 50 26.23 -5.68 -10.64
CA SER A 50 27.24 -5.43 -11.66
C SER A 50 28.43 -4.61 -11.18
N PHE A 51 28.31 -3.97 -10.03
CA PHE A 51 29.32 -3.05 -9.51
C PHE A 51 29.85 -3.46 -8.13
N SER A 52 29.23 -4.45 -7.49
CA SER A 52 29.66 -5.03 -6.22
C SER A 52 29.53 -6.56 -6.23
N ASN A 53 29.87 -7.20 -5.11
CA ASN A 53 29.69 -8.65 -4.91
C ASN A 53 28.23 -9.02 -4.57
N GLY A 54 27.40 -8.03 -4.24
CA GLY A 54 25.96 -8.15 -4.01
C GLY A 54 25.14 -7.47 -5.11
N ALA A 55 23.82 -7.55 -5.03
CA ALA A 55 22.92 -6.67 -5.77
C ALA A 55 22.85 -5.33 -5.05
N ASP A 56 23.04 -4.21 -5.74
CA ASP A 56 22.95 -2.86 -5.17
C ASP A 56 21.73 -2.13 -5.72
N ILE A 57 21.23 -1.09 -5.02
CA ILE A 57 20.18 -0.20 -5.55
C ILE A 57 20.73 0.53 -6.77
N TYR A 58 20.00 0.48 -7.89
CA TYR A 58 20.36 1.21 -9.10
C TYR A 58 19.30 2.25 -9.45
N LEU A 59 19.72 3.50 -9.57
CA LEU A 59 18.86 4.65 -9.80
C LEU A 59 19.26 5.34 -11.11
N ILE A 60 18.28 5.60 -11.98
CA ILE A 60 18.48 6.24 -13.28
C ILE A 60 17.60 7.49 -13.35
N LYS A 61 18.20 8.66 -13.56
CA LYS A 61 17.49 9.89 -13.89
C LYS A 61 17.58 10.17 -15.37
N THR A 62 16.45 10.53 -15.97
CA THR A 62 16.35 10.90 -17.38
C THR A 62 15.76 12.29 -17.55
N ASP A 63 15.90 12.84 -18.75
CA ASP A 63 15.10 13.96 -19.22
C ASP A 63 13.70 13.50 -19.69
N GLU A 64 12.90 14.43 -20.22
CA GLU A 64 11.54 14.19 -20.72
C GLU A 64 11.44 13.28 -21.96
N ASN A 65 12.57 13.10 -22.66
CA ASN A 65 12.72 12.26 -23.84
C ASN A 65 13.26 10.87 -23.48
N GLY A 66 13.53 10.60 -22.20
CA GLY A 66 14.10 9.37 -21.71
C GLY A 66 15.62 9.28 -21.88
N ASP A 67 16.30 10.37 -22.24
CA ASP A 67 17.76 10.37 -22.34
C ASP A 67 18.37 10.46 -20.94
N THR A 68 19.39 9.64 -20.67
CA THR A 68 20.00 9.53 -19.35
C THR A 68 20.73 10.81 -18.97
N LEU A 69 20.35 11.41 -17.84
CA LEU A 69 21.07 12.53 -17.23
C LEU A 69 22.16 12.02 -16.30
N TRP A 70 21.82 11.05 -15.44
CA TRP A 70 22.78 10.38 -14.58
C TRP A 70 22.28 9.02 -14.11
N THR A 71 23.21 8.19 -13.66
CA THR A 71 22.93 6.97 -12.93
C THR A 71 23.69 6.96 -11.59
N ARG A 72 23.15 6.24 -10.61
CA ARG A 72 23.75 6.05 -9.28
C ARG A 72 23.54 4.63 -8.82
N VAL A 73 24.52 4.13 -8.06
CA VAL A 73 24.49 2.82 -7.43
C VAL A 73 24.68 3.04 -5.93
N TYR A 74 23.82 2.45 -5.11
CA TYR A 74 23.88 2.55 -3.66
C TYR A 74 23.84 1.15 -3.05
N GLY A 75 24.90 0.80 -2.34
CA GLY A 75 25.07 -0.52 -1.76
C GLY A 75 26.51 -0.78 -1.36
N GLY A 76 26.80 -2.01 -0.96
CA GLY A 76 28.10 -2.42 -0.43
C GLY A 76 28.47 -3.86 -0.77
N GLU A 77 28.90 -4.61 0.25
CA GLU A 77 29.18 -6.04 0.09
C GLU A 77 27.92 -6.90 0.23
N ASP A 78 26.87 -6.35 0.84
CA ASP A 78 25.58 -6.97 1.07
C ASP A 78 24.64 -6.76 -0.13
N ASP A 79 23.49 -7.46 -0.13
CA ASP A 79 22.48 -7.28 -1.17
C ASP A 79 21.51 -6.14 -0.76
N GLU A 80 21.50 -5.02 -1.47
CA GLU A 80 20.48 -3.98 -1.43
C GLU A 80 19.60 -3.93 -2.71
N GLY A 81 18.30 -3.81 -2.51
CA GLY A 81 17.33 -3.71 -3.62
C GLY A 81 16.36 -2.56 -3.44
N GLY A 82 16.25 -1.68 -4.43
CA GLY A 82 15.29 -0.58 -4.42
C GLY A 82 13.95 -1.03 -5.01
N GLY A 83 12.90 -1.05 -4.20
CA GLY A 83 11.55 -1.46 -4.61
C GLY A 83 10.71 -0.29 -5.12
N SER A 84 10.91 0.90 -4.59
CA SER A 84 10.10 2.08 -4.90
C SER A 84 10.87 3.39 -4.79
N VAL A 85 10.47 4.39 -5.59
CA VAL A 85 11.06 5.74 -5.61
C VAL A 85 10.00 6.83 -5.76
N ALA A 86 10.15 7.91 -5.00
CA ALA A 86 9.38 9.14 -5.16
C ALA A 86 10.29 10.37 -5.19
N GLN A 87 9.92 11.38 -5.98
CA GLN A 87 10.57 12.70 -5.89
C GLN A 87 10.11 13.41 -4.61
N THR A 88 11.04 14.02 -3.90
CA THR A 88 10.76 14.76 -2.66
C THR A 88 10.56 16.26 -2.93
N LEU A 89 9.92 16.97 -1.99
CA LEU A 89 9.57 18.39 -2.08
C LEU A 89 10.78 19.30 -2.29
N ASP A 90 11.94 18.90 -1.79
CA ASP A 90 13.23 19.57 -1.98
C ASP A 90 13.90 19.29 -3.34
N GLY A 91 13.23 18.53 -4.22
CA GLY A 91 13.71 18.13 -5.54
C GLY A 91 14.60 16.88 -5.56
N GLY A 92 14.94 16.32 -4.40
CA GLY A 92 15.65 15.05 -4.28
C GLY A 92 14.75 13.82 -4.45
N TYR A 93 15.21 12.66 -3.94
CA TYR A 93 14.48 11.41 -4.08
C TYR A 93 14.50 10.59 -2.79
N ILE A 94 13.37 9.94 -2.49
CA ILE A 94 13.26 8.93 -1.43
C ILE A 94 13.04 7.57 -2.08
N ILE A 95 13.83 6.59 -1.64
CA ILE A 95 13.78 5.21 -2.11
C ILE A 95 13.41 4.32 -0.93
N ALA A 96 12.50 3.37 -1.15
CA ALA A 96 12.23 2.27 -0.24
C ALA A 96 12.67 0.94 -0.84
N GLY A 97 13.19 0.06 0.00
CA GLY A 97 13.75 -1.20 -0.44
C GLY A 97 14.06 -2.17 0.69
N GLY A 98 14.94 -3.12 0.37
CA GLY A 98 15.49 -4.08 1.33
C GLY A 98 17.00 -4.02 1.39
N LEU A 99 17.54 -4.26 2.59
CA LEU A 99 18.93 -4.65 2.83
C LEU A 99 18.96 -6.11 3.26
N SER A 100 19.80 -6.90 2.63
CA SER A 100 19.95 -8.33 2.86
C SER A 100 21.42 -8.64 3.20
N PRO A 101 21.82 -8.56 4.49
CA PRO A 101 23.20 -8.80 4.89
C PRO A 101 23.61 -10.28 4.78
N ASN A 102 22.65 -11.15 4.48
CA ASN A 102 22.86 -12.57 4.23
C ASN A 102 21.65 -13.13 3.49
N LEU A 103 21.74 -14.40 3.08
CA LEU A 103 20.75 -15.09 2.25
C LEU A 103 19.37 -15.32 2.93
N ILE A 104 19.21 -15.00 4.21
CA ILE A 104 17.98 -15.34 4.97
C ILE A 104 17.33 -14.15 5.69
N THR A 105 17.97 -12.97 5.68
CA THR A 105 17.53 -11.81 6.45
C THR A 105 17.36 -10.64 5.51
N ASN A 106 16.23 -9.94 5.60
CA ASN A 106 15.97 -8.69 4.91
C ASN A 106 15.55 -7.65 5.94
N TYR A 107 16.03 -6.42 5.83
CA TYR A 107 15.62 -5.28 6.63
C TYR A 107 15.03 -4.19 5.74
N LEU A 108 14.02 -3.47 6.24
CA LEU A 108 13.48 -2.33 5.52
C LEU A 108 14.55 -1.25 5.43
N LEU A 109 14.76 -0.72 4.22
CA LEU A 109 15.71 0.35 3.95
C LEU A 109 14.99 1.56 3.37
N LEU A 110 15.32 2.74 3.88
CA LEU A 110 15.03 4.03 3.25
C LEU A 110 16.33 4.74 2.88
N LEU A 111 16.39 5.27 1.67
CA LEU A 111 17.51 6.04 1.16
C LEU A 111 16.99 7.38 0.63
N LYS A 112 17.49 8.47 1.19
CA LYS A 112 17.23 9.84 0.73
C LYS A 112 18.44 10.38 0.00
N THR A 113 18.19 10.98 -1.15
CA THR A 113 19.20 11.63 -1.98
C THR A 113 18.82 13.08 -2.28
N ASP A 114 19.79 13.86 -2.73
CA ASP A 114 19.56 15.17 -3.34
C ASP A 114 19.11 15.04 -4.80
N ALA A 115 18.90 16.18 -5.49
CA ALA A 115 18.48 16.20 -6.89
C ALA A 115 19.51 15.61 -7.88
N ASN A 116 20.79 15.53 -7.48
CA ASN A 116 21.88 14.96 -8.26
C ASN A 116 22.06 13.45 -8.00
N GLY A 117 21.32 12.89 -7.05
CA GLY A 117 21.47 11.50 -6.61
C GLY A 117 22.63 11.31 -5.64
N ASP A 118 23.06 12.36 -4.94
CA ASP A 118 24.04 12.22 -3.87
C ASP A 118 23.30 11.90 -2.56
N THR A 119 23.81 10.91 -1.81
CA THR A 119 23.15 10.44 -0.58
C THR A 119 23.12 11.52 0.48
N ILE A 120 21.93 11.82 0.99
CA ILE A 120 21.73 12.67 2.16
C ILE A 120 21.74 11.80 3.42
N TRP A 121 20.94 10.73 3.42
CA TRP A 121 20.93 9.75 4.50
C TRP A 121 20.43 8.39 4.02
N THR A 122 20.86 7.35 4.74
CA THR A 122 20.31 6.00 4.66
C THR A 122 19.79 5.61 6.04
N ARG A 123 18.64 4.96 6.10
CA ARG A 123 18.06 4.37 7.31
C ARG A 123 17.78 2.90 7.05
N ILE A 124 18.24 2.08 7.97
CA ILE A 124 18.00 0.64 7.99
C ILE A 124 17.22 0.40 9.27
N TYR A 125 16.05 -0.22 9.14
CA TYR A 125 15.20 -0.59 10.26
C TYR A 125 15.47 -2.07 10.58
N ASP A 126 16.56 -2.29 11.30
CA ASP A 126 17.09 -3.61 11.64
C ASP A 126 16.46 -4.21 12.90
N GLU A 127 15.50 -3.52 13.51
CA GLU A 127 14.75 -4.02 14.65
C GLU A 127 13.69 -5.08 14.28
N PHE A 128 13.42 -5.25 12.97
CA PHE A 128 12.56 -6.30 12.43
C PHE A 128 12.95 -6.72 11.02
N ARG A 129 12.75 -7.99 10.69
CA ARG A 129 12.91 -8.50 9.35
C ARG A 129 11.74 -8.06 8.47
N GLY A 130 12.03 -7.49 7.32
CA GLY A 130 11.04 -6.97 6.39
C GLY A 130 11.67 -6.32 5.17
N SER A 131 10.83 -5.70 4.35
CA SER A 131 11.29 -4.92 3.19
C SER A 131 10.25 -3.87 2.80
N GLY A 132 10.72 -2.70 2.39
CA GLY A 132 9.89 -1.63 1.83
C GLY A 132 9.56 -1.92 0.37
N SER A 133 8.28 -1.83 0.01
CA SER A 133 7.78 -2.07 -1.34
C SER A 133 7.23 -0.80 -2.01
N CYS A 134 6.76 0.18 -1.24
CA CYS A 134 6.29 1.46 -1.78
C CYS A 134 6.51 2.60 -0.79
N VAL A 135 6.95 3.77 -1.27
CA VAL A 135 7.15 4.98 -0.48
C VAL A 135 6.56 6.21 -1.16
N LEU A 136 6.12 7.17 -0.35
CA LEU A 136 5.81 8.53 -0.79
C LEU A 136 6.13 9.55 0.31
N GLN A 137 6.40 10.79 -0.08
CA GLN A 137 6.52 11.91 0.85
C GLN A 137 5.17 12.62 1.01
N LEU A 138 4.82 12.97 2.25
CA LEU A 138 3.67 13.80 2.58
C LEU A 138 4.01 15.29 2.54
N GLN A 139 2.98 16.14 2.53
CA GLN A 139 3.14 17.61 2.49
C GLN A 139 3.87 18.19 3.70
N ASP A 140 3.81 17.51 4.85
CA ASP A 140 4.53 17.88 6.07
C ASP A 140 6.02 17.47 6.06
N GLY A 141 6.50 16.89 4.94
CA GLY A 141 7.88 16.42 4.77
C GLY A 141 8.13 14.98 5.25
N SER A 142 7.18 14.40 6.00
CA SER A 142 7.24 13.02 6.49
C SER A 142 7.14 11.99 5.37
N TYR A 143 7.52 10.74 5.66
CA TYR A 143 7.43 9.65 4.69
C TYR A 143 6.46 8.56 5.16
N ILE A 144 5.72 8.00 4.21
CA ILE A 144 4.87 6.83 4.40
C ILE A 144 5.41 5.69 3.55
N VAL A 145 5.58 4.54 4.20
CA VAL A 145 6.16 3.34 3.59
C VAL A 145 5.23 2.17 3.84
N THR A 146 5.03 1.35 2.80
CA THR A 146 4.43 0.02 2.97
C THR A 146 5.34 -1.07 2.44
N GLY A 147 5.08 -2.31 2.86
CA GLY A 147 5.84 -3.48 2.49
C GLY A 147 5.37 -4.68 3.29
N TYR A 148 6.32 -5.46 3.80
CA TYR A 148 6.02 -6.55 4.74
C TYR A 148 7.03 -6.62 5.89
N THR A 149 6.61 -7.28 6.96
CA THR A 149 7.45 -7.70 8.09
C THR A 149 7.24 -9.19 8.36
N LEU A 150 8.26 -9.86 8.87
CA LEU A 150 8.23 -11.28 9.27
C LEU A 150 8.19 -11.48 10.79
N ASP A 151 8.33 -10.39 11.55
CA ASP A 151 8.52 -10.45 13.01
C ASP A 151 7.36 -9.85 13.80
N PHE A 152 6.50 -9.07 13.16
CA PHE A 152 5.32 -8.48 13.79
C PHE A 152 4.05 -8.93 13.07
N GLY A 153 2.94 -8.97 13.81
CA GLY A 153 1.61 -9.28 13.28
C GLY A 153 1.06 -10.62 13.75
N ALA A 154 0.15 -11.20 12.97
CA ALA A 154 -0.66 -12.34 13.39
C ALA A 154 -0.06 -13.71 13.01
N GLY A 155 0.99 -13.75 12.18
CA GLY A 155 1.63 -15.02 11.85
C GLY A 155 2.78 -14.95 10.85
N GLY A 156 2.47 -15.11 9.56
CA GLY A 156 3.46 -15.17 8.49
C GLY A 156 4.13 -13.83 8.24
N SER A 157 4.33 -13.47 6.98
CA SER A 157 4.59 -12.06 6.69
C SER A 157 3.32 -11.24 6.92
N ASP A 158 3.40 -10.06 7.51
CA ASP A 158 2.26 -9.14 7.62
C ASP A 158 2.54 -7.84 6.84
N VAL A 159 1.49 -7.19 6.34
CA VAL A 159 1.62 -5.87 5.70
C VAL A 159 2.09 -4.88 6.75
N VAL A 160 3.14 -4.11 6.45
CA VAL A 160 3.55 -2.98 7.30
C VAL A 160 3.08 -1.67 6.67
N LEU A 161 2.60 -0.75 7.50
CA LEU A 161 2.48 0.68 7.19
C LEU A 161 3.29 1.44 8.23
N MET A 162 4.28 2.19 7.78
CA MET A 162 5.19 2.93 8.65
C MET A 162 5.21 4.40 8.25
N LYS A 163 5.09 5.28 9.25
CA LYS A 163 5.36 6.71 9.10
C LYS A 163 6.68 7.07 9.75
N THR A 164 7.46 7.90 9.08
CA THR A 164 8.71 8.46 9.58
C THR A 164 8.63 9.98 9.60
N ASP A 165 9.51 10.66 10.32
CA ASP A 165 9.73 12.09 10.12
C ASP A 165 10.53 12.38 8.84
N GLU A 166 10.84 13.65 8.60
CA GLU A 166 11.63 14.12 7.44
C GLU A 166 13.11 13.64 7.45
N TYR A 167 13.61 13.17 8.59
CA TYR A 167 14.96 12.63 8.75
C TYR A 167 15.00 11.10 8.66
N GLY A 168 13.83 10.46 8.47
CA GLY A 168 13.70 9.01 8.42
C GLY A 168 13.69 8.35 9.80
N GLU A 169 13.35 9.07 10.87
CA GLU A 169 13.11 8.45 12.19
C GLU A 169 11.66 7.97 12.28
N ARG A 170 11.45 6.74 12.77
CA ARG A 170 10.12 6.13 12.85
C ARG A 170 9.23 6.87 13.84
N ILE A 171 8.08 7.37 13.38
CA ILE A 171 7.04 7.97 14.23
C ILE A 171 6.11 6.86 14.74
N TRP A 172 5.55 6.07 13.82
CA TRP A 172 4.66 4.95 14.14
C TRP A 172 4.76 3.85 13.09
N LEU A 173 4.27 2.66 13.46
CA LEU A 173 4.21 1.49 12.61
C LEU A 173 2.99 0.65 12.97
N HIS A 174 2.21 0.28 11.95
CA HIS A 174 1.07 -0.63 12.07
C HIS A 174 1.29 -1.85 11.18
N THR A 175 0.73 -2.99 11.61
CA THR A 175 0.72 -4.23 10.85
C THR A 175 -0.70 -4.67 10.53
N TYR A 176 -0.90 -5.22 9.34
CA TYR A 176 -2.20 -5.74 8.88
C TYR A 176 -2.01 -7.09 8.20
N GLY A 177 -2.92 -8.01 8.51
CA GLY A 177 -2.84 -9.37 8.00
C GLY A 177 -3.47 -10.37 8.95
N GLY A 178 -3.17 -11.63 8.75
CA GLY A 178 -3.62 -12.75 9.55
C GLY A 178 -2.51 -13.79 9.75
N TYR A 179 -2.88 -15.05 9.92
CA TYR A 179 -1.94 -16.11 10.31
C TYR A 179 -0.94 -16.54 9.21
N HIS A 180 -1.09 -16.04 7.99
CA HIS A 180 -0.27 -16.41 6.83
C HIS A 180 0.37 -15.17 6.20
N ASN A 181 0.86 -15.29 4.96
CA ASN A 181 1.62 -14.24 4.31
C ASN A 181 0.73 -13.17 3.69
N ASP A 182 0.85 -11.95 4.20
CA ASP A 182 0.25 -10.72 3.72
C ASP A 182 1.36 -9.71 3.39
N ASN A 183 1.23 -9.02 2.25
CA ASN A 183 2.30 -8.15 1.73
C ASN A 183 1.72 -6.89 1.10
N GLY A 184 2.13 -5.71 1.58
CA GLY A 184 1.84 -4.42 0.96
C GLY A 184 2.72 -4.20 -0.28
N ARG A 185 2.13 -3.67 -1.35
CA ARG A 185 2.82 -3.41 -2.62
C ARG A 185 2.79 -1.95 -3.05
N CYS A 186 1.70 -1.25 -2.74
CA CYS A 186 1.53 0.16 -3.06
C CYS A 186 0.79 0.84 -1.92
N VAL A 187 1.19 2.07 -1.59
CA VAL A 187 0.46 2.96 -0.68
C VAL A 187 0.22 4.29 -1.37
N LYS A 188 -0.95 4.89 -1.13
CA LYS A 188 -1.27 6.28 -1.51
C LYS A 188 -1.96 6.98 -0.35
N GLN A 189 -1.67 8.28 -0.19
CA GLN A 189 -2.47 9.14 0.67
C GLN A 189 -3.82 9.42 -0.01
N THR A 190 -4.89 9.40 0.78
CA THR A 190 -6.27 9.71 0.34
C THR A 190 -6.63 11.17 0.61
N TYR A 191 -7.71 11.67 0.01
CA TYR A 191 -8.13 13.07 0.13
C TYR A 191 -8.48 13.52 1.56
N ASP A 192 -8.86 12.58 2.43
CA ASP A 192 -9.15 12.77 3.85
C ASP A 192 -7.92 12.50 4.74
N GLU A 193 -6.72 12.60 4.15
CA GLU A 193 -5.41 12.47 4.81
C GLU A 193 -5.05 11.07 5.35
N GLY A 194 -5.92 10.08 5.20
CA GLY A 194 -5.61 8.68 5.48
C GLY A 194 -4.79 7.99 4.38
N PHE A 195 -4.67 6.67 4.46
CA PHE A 195 -3.95 5.88 3.45
C PHE A 195 -4.78 4.74 2.86
N ILE A 196 -4.54 4.45 1.59
CA ILE A 196 -5.00 3.24 0.91
C ILE A 196 -3.78 2.41 0.51
N ILE A 197 -3.79 1.13 0.89
CA ILE A 197 -2.74 0.17 0.57
C ILE A 197 -3.32 -0.88 -0.35
N ALA A 198 -2.58 -1.26 -1.38
CA ALA A 198 -2.84 -2.44 -2.19
C ALA A 198 -1.70 -3.45 -2.06
N GLY A 199 -2.07 -4.72 -2.01
CA GLY A 199 -1.15 -5.82 -1.83
C GLY A 199 -1.80 -7.17 -2.06
N MET A 200 -1.27 -8.19 -1.38
CA MET A 200 -1.76 -9.56 -1.47
C MET A 200 -1.91 -10.21 -0.09
N THR A 201 -2.87 -11.11 0.03
CA THR A 201 -3.14 -11.88 1.26
C THR A 201 -3.23 -13.38 0.99
N ASN A 202 -2.48 -14.15 1.76
CA ASN A 202 -2.64 -15.60 1.89
C ASN A 202 -3.34 -15.99 3.21
N SER A 203 -3.66 -15.00 4.05
CA SER A 203 -4.42 -15.19 5.29
C SER A 203 -5.92 -15.30 5.05
N PHE A 204 -6.42 -14.60 4.03
CA PHE A 204 -7.84 -14.53 3.68
C PHE A 204 -8.14 -15.08 2.29
N GLY A 205 -7.38 -16.08 1.86
CA GLY A 205 -7.48 -16.70 0.54
C GLY A 205 -6.16 -17.27 0.06
N ASN A 206 -6.04 -17.55 -1.24
CA ASN A 206 -4.83 -18.09 -1.85
C ASN A 206 -4.08 -16.99 -2.63
N TYR A 207 -3.39 -16.11 -1.91
CA TYR A 207 -2.77 -14.91 -2.47
C TYR A 207 -3.75 -14.07 -3.29
N ASN A 208 -4.81 -13.58 -2.65
CA ASN A 208 -5.81 -12.70 -3.24
C ASN A 208 -5.39 -11.22 -3.14
N PHE A 209 -6.05 -10.34 -3.90
CA PHE A 209 -5.88 -8.89 -3.73
C PHE A 209 -6.26 -8.51 -2.30
N TYR A 210 -5.40 -7.75 -1.64
CA TYR A 210 -5.67 -7.22 -0.30
C TYR A 210 -5.58 -5.71 -0.31
N LEU A 211 -6.68 -5.07 0.07
CA LEU A 211 -6.79 -3.62 0.18
C LEU A 211 -7.00 -3.24 1.63
N ILE A 212 -6.28 -2.23 2.10
CA ILE A 212 -6.38 -1.73 3.47
C ILE A 212 -6.55 -0.22 3.40
N ARG A 213 -7.67 0.28 3.95
CA ARG A 213 -7.96 1.70 4.13
C ARG A 213 -7.75 2.06 5.59
N THR A 214 -7.11 3.20 5.83
CA THR A 214 -6.70 3.65 7.15
C THR A 214 -7.01 5.12 7.36
N ASP A 215 -7.14 5.57 8.61
CA ASP A 215 -7.13 7.00 8.89
C ASP A 215 -5.70 7.59 8.78
N SER A 216 -5.53 8.86 9.14
CA SER A 216 -4.22 9.54 9.08
C SER A 216 -3.24 9.09 10.17
N SER A 217 -3.72 8.42 11.21
CA SER A 217 -2.90 7.81 12.27
C SER A 217 -2.42 6.42 11.89
N GLY A 218 -2.97 5.83 10.82
CA GLY A 218 -2.68 4.46 10.42
C GLY A 218 -3.54 3.43 11.16
N ASP A 219 -4.72 3.81 11.68
CA ASP A 219 -5.69 2.85 12.19
C ASP A 219 -6.59 2.36 11.05
N SER A 220 -6.89 1.06 11.02
CA SER A 220 -7.72 0.48 9.93
C SER A 220 -9.15 1.01 9.98
N LEU A 221 -9.61 1.59 8.87
CA LEU A 221 -11.02 1.89 8.63
C LEU A 221 -11.74 0.68 8.05
N TRP A 222 -11.12 0.01 7.07
CA TRP A 222 -11.57 -1.27 6.56
C TRP A 222 -10.44 -2.01 5.84
N THR A 223 -10.66 -3.32 5.67
CA THR A 223 -9.86 -4.13 4.75
C THR A 223 -10.79 -4.87 3.80
N MET A 224 -10.37 -5.02 2.55
CA MET A 224 -11.13 -5.70 1.52
C MET A 224 -10.26 -6.74 0.83
N VAL A 225 -10.83 -7.93 0.62
CA VAL A 225 -10.21 -9.00 -0.15
C VAL A 225 -10.99 -9.15 -1.44
N ILE A 226 -10.32 -8.93 -2.58
CA ILE A 226 -10.89 -9.21 -3.90
C ILE A 226 -10.34 -10.56 -4.33
N TYR A 227 -11.23 -11.53 -4.50
CA TYR A 227 -10.88 -12.92 -4.76
C TYR A 227 -11.31 -13.37 -6.16
N GLY A 228 -10.56 -14.31 -6.70
CA GLY A 228 -11.04 -15.28 -7.68
C GLY A 228 -10.64 -16.70 -7.25
N ASP A 229 -10.80 -17.68 -8.13
CA ASP A 229 -10.57 -19.10 -7.80
C ASP A 229 -9.08 -19.45 -7.64
N GLU A 230 -8.16 -18.55 -8.02
CA GLU A 230 -6.71 -18.74 -8.01
C GLU A 230 -5.95 -17.49 -7.50
N MET A 231 -4.62 -17.45 -7.69
CA MET A 231 -3.74 -16.39 -7.18
C MET A 231 -3.93 -15.06 -7.93
N ASP A 232 -4.13 -13.98 -7.17
CA ASP A 232 -4.38 -12.62 -7.64
C ASP A 232 -3.52 -11.62 -6.84
N TRP A 233 -2.61 -10.90 -7.50
CA TRP A 233 -1.70 -9.94 -6.82
C TRP A 233 -2.02 -8.51 -7.25
N ALA A 234 -2.39 -7.66 -6.29
CA ALA A 234 -2.51 -6.22 -6.51
C ALA A 234 -1.13 -5.56 -6.38
N TYR A 235 -0.82 -4.68 -7.33
CA TYR A 235 0.48 -3.98 -7.40
C TYR A 235 0.35 -2.48 -7.29
N SER A 236 -0.80 -1.90 -7.62
CA SER A 236 -1.00 -0.45 -7.63
C SER A 236 -2.42 -0.10 -7.25
N VAL A 237 -2.59 1.05 -6.59
CA VAL A 237 -3.88 1.64 -6.25
C VAL A 237 -3.83 3.15 -6.43
N GLN A 238 -4.95 3.73 -6.84
CA GLN A 238 -5.14 5.17 -6.98
C GLN A 238 -6.58 5.54 -6.60
N GLN A 239 -6.74 6.54 -5.73
CA GLN A 239 -8.05 7.12 -5.47
C GLN A 239 -8.52 7.90 -6.70
N THR A 240 -9.78 7.71 -7.08
CA THR A 240 -10.43 8.41 -8.20
C THR A 240 -11.08 9.70 -7.72
N THR A 241 -11.29 10.65 -8.64
CA THR A 241 -11.87 11.96 -8.35
C THR A 241 -13.31 11.90 -7.84
N ASP A 242 -14.03 10.80 -8.08
CA ASP A 242 -15.36 10.54 -7.53
C ASP A 242 -15.32 9.96 -6.11
N GLY A 243 -14.13 9.77 -5.52
CA GLY A 243 -13.93 9.22 -4.18
C GLY A 243 -13.76 7.69 -4.14
N GLY A 244 -13.88 7.01 -5.27
CA GLY A 244 -13.61 5.57 -5.41
C GLY A 244 -12.12 5.23 -5.51
N TYR A 245 -11.81 4.00 -5.94
CA TYR A 245 -10.44 3.54 -6.14
C TYR A 245 -10.29 2.74 -7.42
N ILE A 246 -9.16 2.88 -8.09
CA ILE A 246 -8.72 1.98 -9.16
C ILE A 246 -7.53 1.17 -8.64
N VAL A 247 -7.57 -0.15 -8.84
CA VAL A 247 -6.55 -1.10 -8.40
C VAL A 247 -6.08 -1.90 -9.59
N GLY A 248 -4.78 -1.90 -9.83
CA GLY A 248 -4.13 -2.67 -10.89
C GLY A 248 -3.34 -3.84 -10.32
N GLY A 249 -3.38 -4.98 -11.00
CA GLY A 249 -2.66 -6.18 -10.59
C GLY A 249 -2.63 -7.25 -11.67
N LYS A 250 -2.28 -8.47 -11.27
CA LYS A 250 -2.40 -9.65 -12.13
C LYS A 250 -3.21 -10.74 -11.47
N SER A 251 -3.91 -11.52 -12.28
CA SER A 251 -4.85 -12.54 -11.83
C SER A 251 -4.69 -13.81 -12.62
N LYS A 252 -4.64 -14.96 -11.94
CA LYS A 252 -4.75 -16.27 -12.57
C LYS A 252 -6.20 -16.77 -12.62
N SER A 253 -7.03 -16.25 -11.73
CA SER A 253 -8.43 -16.64 -11.54
C SER A 253 -9.31 -16.52 -12.79
N PHE A 254 -9.00 -15.60 -13.70
CA PHE A 254 -9.79 -15.36 -14.91
C PHE A 254 -9.11 -15.90 -16.18
N SER A 255 -8.21 -16.88 -16.04
CA SER A 255 -7.44 -17.42 -17.16
C SER A 255 -7.92 -18.79 -17.59
N ALA A 256 -8.46 -18.89 -18.81
CA ALA A 256 -8.79 -20.18 -19.43
C ALA A 256 -7.55 -21.05 -19.71
N THR A 257 -6.34 -20.49 -19.64
CA THR A 257 -5.07 -21.18 -19.95
C THR A 257 -4.18 -21.41 -18.72
N GLY A 258 -4.59 -20.93 -17.54
CA GLY A 258 -3.78 -20.94 -16.32
C GLY A 258 -2.61 -19.93 -16.32
N ASN A 259 -2.52 -19.03 -17.29
CA ASN A 259 -1.55 -17.93 -17.28
C ASN A 259 -2.06 -16.71 -16.51
N TYR A 260 -1.17 -15.87 -15.95
CA TYR A 260 -1.58 -14.60 -15.35
C TYR A 260 -2.09 -13.61 -16.42
N ASN A 261 -3.26 -13.03 -16.18
CA ASN A 261 -3.82 -11.90 -16.92
C ASN A 261 -3.63 -10.59 -16.12
N MET A 262 -3.60 -9.44 -16.80
CA MET A 262 -3.71 -8.16 -16.12
C MET A 262 -5.14 -7.96 -15.61
N LEU A 263 -5.29 -7.54 -14.36
CA LEU A 263 -6.58 -7.22 -13.75
C LEU A 263 -6.63 -5.76 -13.33
N LEU A 264 -7.70 -5.08 -13.70
CA LEU A 264 -8.01 -3.71 -13.28
C LEU A 264 -9.37 -3.73 -12.57
N VAL A 265 -9.39 -3.33 -11.30
CA VAL A 265 -10.60 -3.25 -10.49
C VAL A 265 -10.92 -1.79 -10.23
N ARG A 266 -12.19 -1.40 -10.39
CA ARG A 266 -12.70 -0.09 -9.95
C ARG A 266 -13.66 -0.29 -8.79
N LEU A 267 -13.33 0.28 -7.64
CA LEU A 267 -14.20 0.39 -6.48
C LEU A 267 -14.96 1.71 -6.56
N LYS A 268 -16.27 1.66 -6.30
CA LYS A 268 -17.10 2.86 -6.17
C LYS A 268 -16.68 3.63 -4.90
N PRO A 269 -16.90 4.95 -4.84
CA PRO A 269 -16.74 5.70 -3.60
C PRO A 269 -17.50 5.07 -2.45
N GLU A 270 -16.99 5.26 -1.23
CA GLU A 270 -17.78 5.06 -0.02
C GLU A 270 -19.02 5.94 -0.12
N TYR A 271 -20.17 5.30 -0.31
CA TYR A 271 -21.43 6.00 -0.36
C TYR A 271 -21.86 6.31 1.07
N ILE A 272 -21.61 7.54 1.50
CA ILE A 272 -22.25 8.13 2.67
C ILE A 272 -23.50 8.85 2.15
N PRO A 273 -24.72 8.34 2.41
CA PRO A 273 -25.92 9.07 2.03
C PRO A 273 -25.89 10.49 2.63
N PRO A 274 -26.29 11.52 1.86
CA PRO A 274 -26.23 12.90 2.33
C PRO A 274 -27.21 13.09 3.48
N ILE A 275 -26.82 13.79 4.56
CA ILE A 275 -27.60 14.01 5.81
C ILE A 275 -29.07 14.41 5.56
N SER A 276 -29.39 15.02 4.42
CA SER A 276 -30.77 15.26 3.98
C SER A 276 -31.67 14.02 3.96
N ASP A 277 -31.07 12.84 3.79
CA ASP A 277 -31.75 11.56 3.62
C ASP A 277 -31.87 10.80 4.96
N LEU A 278 -31.36 11.40 6.05
CA LEU A 278 -31.41 10.87 7.41
C LEU A 278 -32.80 11.15 8.01
N ILE A 279 -33.53 10.08 8.29
CA ILE A 279 -34.81 10.12 9.00
C ILE A 279 -34.52 9.89 10.49
N ILE A 280 -34.87 10.89 11.30
CA ILE A 280 -34.85 10.80 12.76
C ILE A 280 -36.23 10.36 13.21
N ASN A 281 -36.34 9.10 13.66
CA ASN A 281 -37.56 8.59 14.26
C ASN A 281 -37.46 8.66 15.77
N THR A 282 -38.30 9.49 16.39
CA THR A 282 -38.46 9.57 17.83
C THR A 282 -39.75 8.87 18.23
N SER A 283 -39.66 7.63 18.71
CA SER A 283 -40.80 6.93 19.32
C SER A 283 -40.39 6.37 20.68
N GLY A 284 -41.03 6.84 21.74
CA GLY A 284 -40.66 6.50 23.12
C GLY A 284 -39.38 7.21 23.59
N ASN A 285 -38.61 6.56 24.46
CA ASN A 285 -37.34 7.08 25.00
C ASN A 285 -36.14 6.84 24.06
N ASP A 286 -36.37 6.25 22.89
CA ASP A 286 -35.32 5.89 21.94
C ASP A 286 -35.32 6.83 20.74
N VAL A 287 -34.11 7.20 20.29
CA VAL A 287 -33.89 7.88 19.01
C VAL A 287 -33.36 6.86 18.04
N VAL A 288 -34.13 6.59 16.99
CA VAL A 288 -33.74 5.68 15.92
C VAL A 288 -33.38 6.49 14.69
N LEU A 289 -32.13 6.39 14.26
CA LEU A 289 -31.63 7.02 13.04
C LEU A 289 -31.71 6.02 11.89
N THR A 290 -32.45 6.35 10.84
CA THR A 290 -32.61 5.51 9.64
C THR A 290 -32.39 6.34 8.40
N TRP A 291 -31.61 5.83 7.45
CA TRP A 291 -31.53 6.42 6.10
C TRP A 291 -32.69 5.92 5.25
N GLN A 292 -33.24 6.77 4.37
CA GLN A 292 -34.26 6.35 3.43
C GLN A 292 -33.71 5.24 2.53
N GLU A 293 -34.44 4.14 2.35
CA GLU A 293 -34.03 3.00 1.52
C GLU A 293 -33.78 3.47 0.07
N ILE A 294 -32.50 3.56 -0.31
CA ILE A 294 -32.14 3.93 -1.68
C ILE A 294 -32.21 2.68 -2.52
N ILE A 295 -33.25 2.60 -3.35
CA ILE A 295 -33.41 1.58 -4.37
C ILE A 295 -32.34 1.82 -5.43
N ALA A 296 -31.16 1.23 -5.26
CA ALA A 296 -30.21 0.99 -6.33
C ALA A 296 -29.77 -0.47 -6.21
N ALA A 297 -30.08 -1.24 -7.26
CA ALA A 297 -29.74 -2.64 -7.36
C ALA A 297 -28.22 -2.83 -7.35
N ASP A 298 -27.66 -3.15 -6.18
CA ASP A 298 -26.35 -3.78 -6.01
C ASP A 298 -26.38 -4.46 -4.63
N GLU A 299 -26.22 -5.79 -4.57
CA GLU A 299 -26.10 -6.51 -3.29
C GLU A 299 -24.82 -6.10 -2.56
N TYR A 300 -24.94 -5.77 -1.27
CA TYR A 300 -23.79 -5.50 -0.40
C TYR A 300 -23.49 -6.71 0.47
N ARG A 301 -22.21 -7.07 0.62
CA ARG A 301 -21.75 -8.09 1.56
C ARG A 301 -20.91 -7.45 2.66
N ILE A 302 -21.27 -7.75 3.91
CA ILE A 302 -20.51 -7.38 5.10
C ILE A 302 -19.75 -8.63 5.57
N TYR A 303 -18.44 -8.51 5.73
CA TYR A 303 -17.61 -9.55 6.33
C TYR A 303 -17.30 -9.22 7.80
N ARG A 304 -17.33 -10.24 8.66
CA ARG A 304 -16.95 -10.17 10.07
C ARG A 304 -15.62 -10.90 10.27
N PHE A 305 -14.71 -10.31 11.05
CA PHE A 305 -13.47 -10.95 11.47
C PHE A 305 -13.72 -12.00 12.59
N ARG A 306 -13.09 -13.16 12.47
CA ARG A 306 -12.88 -14.14 13.55
C ARG A 306 -11.53 -13.84 14.16
N GLU A 307 -11.48 -13.26 15.36
CA GLU A 307 -10.54 -13.58 16.45
C GLU A 307 -11.04 -12.86 17.73
N PRO A 308 -10.87 -13.42 18.95
CA PRO A 308 -11.77 -13.14 20.07
C PRO A 308 -11.31 -12.13 21.13
N TYR A 309 -10.20 -11.40 20.96
CA TYR A 309 -9.71 -10.50 22.01
C TYR A 309 -9.22 -9.16 21.47
N PHE A 310 -10.01 -8.11 21.72
CA PHE A 310 -9.53 -6.73 21.73
C PHE A 310 -10.01 -6.08 23.02
N ASP A 311 -9.06 -5.71 23.89
CA ASP A 311 -9.31 -4.99 25.15
C ASP A 311 -9.31 -3.48 24.85
N ILE A 312 -10.42 -2.83 25.17
CA ILE A 312 -10.68 -1.41 24.92
C ILE A 312 -10.43 -0.55 26.17
N HIS A 313 -9.87 -1.11 27.24
CA HIS A 313 -9.45 -0.34 28.41
C HIS A 313 -8.20 0.51 28.12
N GLY A 314 -8.41 1.66 27.47
CA GLY A 314 -7.38 2.67 27.25
C GLY A 314 -7.75 3.81 26.31
N MET A 315 -8.86 3.70 25.57
CA MET A 315 -9.18 4.62 24.46
C MET A 315 -10.00 5.87 24.81
N LEU A 316 -10.14 6.30 26.08
CA LEU A 316 -10.85 7.56 26.37
C LEU A 316 -10.21 8.37 27.53
N PRO A 317 -10.07 9.70 27.40
CA PRO A 317 -9.39 10.56 28.38
C PRO A 317 -10.20 10.94 29.64
N TYR A 318 -11.41 10.41 29.87
CA TYR A 318 -12.14 10.66 31.12
C TYR A 318 -12.97 9.46 31.58
N ALA A 319 -13.01 9.27 32.89
CA ALA A 319 -13.80 8.23 33.55
C ALA A 319 -15.30 8.53 33.43
N VAL A 320 -16.06 7.63 32.78
CA VAL A 320 -17.51 7.56 32.89
C VAL A 320 -17.94 6.11 33.07
N THR A 321 -18.82 5.92 34.04
CA THR A 321 -19.22 4.63 34.61
C THR A 321 -20.56 4.16 34.03
N TYR A 322 -20.63 2.83 33.86
CA TYR A 322 -21.81 1.94 33.79
C TYR A 322 -22.46 1.57 32.44
N THR A 323 -22.18 0.30 32.09
CA THR A 323 -23.09 -0.84 31.82
C THR A 323 -24.38 -0.63 31.02
N ASN A 324 -24.38 -1.21 29.82
CA ASN A 324 -25.29 -2.30 29.51
C ASN A 324 -24.68 -3.23 28.46
N THR A 325 -24.48 -4.49 28.86
CA THR A 325 -24.16 -5.61 27.97
C THR A 325 -25.49 -6.12 27.41
N PHE A 326 -25.70 -6.06 26.10
CA PHE A 326 -26.80 -6.76 25.46
C PHE A 326 -26.25 -8.03 24.79
N VAL A 327 -26.64 -9.18 25.34
CA VAL A 327 -26.60 -10.46 24.65
C VAL A 327 -28.05 -10.79 24.34
N ASP A 328 -28.42 -10.87 23.06
CA ASP A 328 -29.69 -11.49 22.66
C ASP A 328 -29.41 -12.89 22.08
N SER A 329 -30.14 -13.86 22.63
CA SER A 329 -29.96 -15.30 22.48
C SER A 329 -30.93 -15.95 21.50
N ASN A 330 -31.65 -15.20 20.65
CA ASN A 330 -32.61 -15.80 19.71
C ASN A 330 -32.41 -15.32 18.27
N ALA A 331 -31.64 -16.12 17.54
CA ALA A 331 -31.54 -16.04 16.08
C ALA A 331 -32.81 -16.62 15.42
N VAL A 332 -33.44 -15.84 14.54
CA VAL A 332 -34.23 -16.35 13.41
C VAL A 332 -33.93 -15.47 12.19
N GLY A 333 -33.29 -16.03 11.16
CA GLY A 333 -33.15 -15.36 9.85
C GLY A 333 -31.80 -14.74 9.48
N GLY A 334 -30.77 -14.86 10.32
CA GLY A 334 -29.37 -14.66 9.88
C GLY A 334 -28.93 -13.23 9.51
N GLN A 335 -29.65 -12.20 9.93
CA GLN A 335 -29.22 -10.79 9.77
C GLN A 335 -28.73 -10.21 11.10
N TYR A 336 -27.61 -9.50 11.06
CA TYR A 336 -27.05 -8.74 12.19
C TYR A 336 -27.17 -7.23 11.88
N PHE A 337 -27.52 -6.44 12.88
CA PHE A 337 -27.56 -4.97 12.81
C PHE A 337 -26.26 -4.38 13.38
N TYR A 338 -25.78 -3.29 12.76
CA TYR A 338 -24.66 -2.49 13.27
C TYR A 338 -25.14 -1.14 13.81
N ARG A 339 -24.47 -0.67 14.86
CA ARG A 339 -24.68 0.64 15.47
C ARG A 339 -23.91 1.70 14.71
N VAL A 340 -24.61 2.72 14.22
CA VAL A 340 -24.02 3.99 13.80
C VAL A 340 -23.95 4.91 15.00
N THR A 341 -22.79 5.50 15.27
CA THR A 341 -22.70 6.69 16.14
C THR A 341 -22.03 7.78 15.34
N VAL A 342 -22.76 8.84 15.04
CA VAL A 342 -22.22 10.10 14.52
C VAL A 342 -22.56 11.19 15.54
N GLU A 343 -21.47 11.63 16.19
CA GLU A 343 -21.15 12.98 16.72
C GLU A 343 -22.01 13.58 17.85
N TYR A 344 -21.46 14.40 18.76
CA TYR A 344 -20.37 15.40 18.64
C TYR A 344 -19.39 15.41 19.81
#